data_AF-A0AAW5ENA5-F1
#
_entry.id   AF-A0AAW5ENA5-F1
#
_cell.length_a   1.000
_cell.length_b   1.000
_cell.length_c   1.000
_cell.angle_alpha   90.00
_cell.angle_beta   90.00
_cell.angle_gamma   90.00
#
_symmetry.space_group_name_H-M   'P 1'
#
loop_
_entity.id
_entity.type
_entity.pdbx_description
1 polymer ?
#
loop_
_entity_poly.entity_id
_entity_poly.type
_entity_poly.pdbx_seq_one_letter_code
_entity_poly.pdbx_strand_id
1 'polypeptide(L)'
;MSEAWIPRALRAEQAALYVGLSTSTFLAQVAPAVPPVKLTVRRQVWLREDLDRWLDMRAGRAGSAGQKNTNNSAYDQIMGGYGTH
;
A
#
# COMPACT_ATOMS: atom_id res chain seq x y z
N MET A 1 7.37 -23.87 -0.95
CA MET A 1 8.04 -22.63 -0.50
C MET A 1 7.05 -21.91 0.39
N SER A 2 7.29 -21.88 1.69
CA SER A 2 6.40 -21.24 2.67
C SER A 2 6.20 -19.77 2.30
N GLU A 3 4.95 -19.38 2.09
CA GLU A 3 4.51 -18.00 1.94
C GLU A 3 5.10 -17.21 3.12
N ALA A 4 6.17 -16.45 2.88
CA ALA A 4 6.88 -15.78 3.95
C ALA A 4 5.91 -14.75 4.54
N TRP A 5 5.45 -15.00 5.77
CA TRP A 5 4.67 -14.05 6.54
C TRP A 5 5.51 -12.79 6.76
N ILE A 6 5.41 -11.83 5.85
CA ILE A 6 6.09 -10.54 5.97
C ILE A 6 5.31 -9.74 7.02
N PRO A 7 5.91 -9.43 8.18
CA PRO A 7 5.22 -8.70 9.23
C PRO A 7 4.84 -7.30 8.74
N ARG A 8 3.68 -6.80 9.20
CA ARG A 8 3.20 -5.45 8.84
C ARG A 8 4.12 -4.35 9.36
N ALA A 9 4.78 -4.57 10.50
CA ALA A 9 5.74 -3.65 11.09
C ALA A 9 7.17 -4.11 10.79
N LEU A 10 7.94 -3.25 10.12
CA LEU A 10 9.30 -3.50 9.66
C LEU A 10 10.28 -2.60 10.41
N ARG A 11 11.43 -3.15 10.83
CA ARG A 11 12.55 -2.32 11.33
C ARG A 11 13.25 -1.60 10.17
N ALA A 12 14.07 -0.60 10.47
CA ALA A 12 14.77 0.20 9.45
C ALA A 12 15.48 -0.65 8.37
N GLU A 13 16.21 -1.69 8.77
CA GLU A 13 16.90 -2.60 7.83
C GLU A 13 15.91 -3.36 6.93
N GLN A 14 14.83 -3.89 7.49
CA GLN A 14 13.81 -4.62 6.73
C GLN A 14 13.00 -3.70 5.82
N ALA A 15 12.71 -2.49 6.29
CA ALA A 15 12.03 -1.46 5.52
C ALA A 15 12.89 -1.00 4.33
N ALA A 16 14.20 -0.83 4.55
CA ALA A 16 15.16 -0.51 3.50
C ALA A 16 15.22 -1.61 2.44
N LEU A 17 15.32 -2.88 2.86
CA LEU A 17 15.27 -4.04 1.96
C LEU A 17 13.94 -4.10 1.19
N TYR A 18 12.82 -3.81 1.85
CA TYR A 18 11.50 -3.82 1.24
C TYR A 18 11.37 -2.82 0.09
N VAL A 19 11.93 -1.61 0.25
CA VAL A 19 11.93 -0.58 -0.81
C VAL A 19 13.12 -0.69 -1.78
N GLY A 20 14.00 -1.67 -1.60
CA GLY A 20 15.17 -1.89 -2.46
C GLY A 20 16.31 -0.87 -2.26
N LEU A 21 16.45 -0.29 -1.07
CA LEU A 21 17.48 0.71 -0.74
C LEU A 21 18.43 0.22 0.36
N SER A 22 19.58 0.87 0.47
CA SER A 22 20.44 0.70 1.64
C SER A 22 19.81 1.35 2.88
N THR A 23 20.12 0.86 4.08
CA THR A 23 19.59 1.40 5.34
C THR A 23 19.90 2.88 5.53
N SER A 24 21.10 3.34 5.12
CA SER A 24 21.48 4.75 5.21
C SER A 24 20.67 5.62 4.25
N THR A 25 20.49 5.17 2.99
CA THR A 25 19.66 5.86 2.00
C THR A 25 18.20 5.92 2.45
N PHE A 26 17.69 4.83 3.02
CA PHE A 26 16.34 4.76 3.57
C PHE A 26 16.13 5.79 4.69
N LEU A 27 17.03 5.86 5.66
CA LEU A 27 16.94 6.83 6.76
C LEU A 27 17.08 8.28 6.27
N ALA A 28 17.86 8.54 5.22
CA ALA A 28 18.04 9.88 4.68
C ALA A 28 16.85 10.35 3.82
N GLN A 29 16.26 9.46 3.02
CA GLN A 29 15.28 9.84 1.99
C GLN A 29 13.84 9.45 2.34
N VAL A 30 13.64 8.29 2.98
CA VAL A 30 12.32 7.72 3.24
C VAL A 30 11.83 8.10 4.63
N ALA A 31 12.67 8.01 5.65
CA ALA A 31 12.27 8.32 7.03
C ALA A 31 11.72 9.75 7.25
N PRO A 32 12.19 10.80 6.53
CA PRO A 32 11.57 12.12 6.63
C PRO A 32 10.17 12.19 6.01
N ALA A 33 9.90 11.35 4.99
CA ALA A 33 8.62 11.32 4.29
C ALA A 33 7.61 10.34 4.92
N VAL A 34 8.09 9.26 5.53
CA VAL A 34 7.30 8.24 6.20
C VAL A 34 7.71 8.17 7.68
N PRO A 35 6.94 8.81 8.57
CA PRO A 35 7.29 8.86 9.98
C PRO A 35 7.22 7.46 10.61
N PRO A 36 8.20 7.08 11.45
CA PRO A 36 8.18 5.79 12.11
C PRO A 36 7.11 5.72 13.21
N VAL A 37 6.50 4.55 13.34
CA VAL A 37 5.65 4.19 14.48
C VAL A 37 6.56 3.76 15.65
N LYS A 38 6.39 4.42 16.79
CA LYS A 38 7.10 4.07 18.04
C LYS A 38 6.32 2.97 18.77
N LEU A 39 6.78 1.72 18.66
CA LEU A 39 6.22 0.59 19.42
C LEU A 39 6.61 0.65 20.90
N THR A 40 7.85 1.08 21.18
CA THR A 40 8.34 1.35 22.53
C THR A 40 9.26 2.56 22.51
N VAL A 41 9.68 3.06 23.67
CA VAL A 41 10.60 4.21 23.81
C VAL A 41 11.87 4.07 22.97
N ARG A 42 12.36 2.85 22.74
CA ARG A 42 13.59 2.57 21.98
C ARG A 42 13.36 1.82 20.65
N ARG A 43 12.11 1.54 20.27
CA ARG A 43 11.83 0.75 19.05
C ARG A 43 10.92 1.51 18.12
N GLN A 44 11.49 1.87 16.98
CA GLN A 44 10.81 2.48 15.84
C GLN A 44 10.64 1.42 14.75
N VAL A 45 9.45 1.41 14.14
CA VAL A 45 9.11 0.55 13.02
C VAL A 45 8.39 1.35 11.95
N TRP A 46 8.50 0.89 10.72
CA TRP A 46 7.75 1.41 9.57
C TRP A 46 6.67 0.41 9.20
N LEU A 47 5.47 0.91 8.96
CA LEU A 47 4.37 0.08 8.49
C LEU A 47 4.50 -0.16 7.00
N ARG A 48 4.31 -1.41 6.58
CA ARG A 48 4.36 -1.80 5.17
C ARG A 48 3.44 -0.96 4.30
N GLU A 49 2.23 -0.69 4.77
CA GLU A 49 1.22 0.10 4.05
C GLU A 49 1.64 1.55 3.79
N ASP A 50 2.38 2.17 4.71
CA ASP A 50 2.86 3.54 4.54
C ASP A 50 4.04 3.57 3.56
N LEU A 51 4.87 2.52 3.56
CA LEU A 51 5.92 2.34 2.55
C LEU A 51 5.30 2.10 1.16
N ASP A 52 4.26 1.27 1.06
CA ASP A 52 3.52 1.03 -0.19
C ASP A 52 2.90 2.33 -0.71
N ARG A 53 2.23 3.10 0.17
CA ARG A 53 1.67 4.41 -0.20
C ARG A 53 2.77 5.35 -0.68
N TRP A 54 3.92 5.38 -0.02
CA TRP A 54 5.05 6.20 -0.44
C TRP A 54 5.59 5.79 -1.81
N LEU A 55 5.68 4.48 -2.10
CA LEU A 55 6.06 3.97 -3.41
C LEU A 55 5.04 4.35 -4.49
N ASP A 56 3.74 4.28 -4.20
CA ASP A 56 2.70 4.67 -5.16
C ASP A 56 2.67 6.17 -5.43
N MET A 57 2.94 7.01 -4.42
CA MET A 57 3.16 8.44 -4.63
C MET A 57 4.39 8.69 -5.51
N ARG A 58 5.50 8.01 -5.24
CA ARG A 58 6.75 8.12 -6.01
C ARG A 58 6.57 7.69 -7.46
N ALA A 59 5.78 6.65 -7.70
CA ALA A 59 5.47 6.11 -9.02
C ALA A 59 4.42 6.94 -9.80
N GLY A 60 3.88 8.01 -9.20
CA GLY A 60 2.80 8.81 -9.81
C GLY A 60 1.46 8.06 -9.87
N ARG A 61 1.32 6.94 -9.15
CA ARG A 61 0.10 6.11 -9.09
C ARG A 61 -0.87 6.54 -8.00
N ALA A 62 -0.55 7.59 -7.24
CA ALA A 62 -1.40 8.14 -6.17
C ALA A 62 -2.82 8.54 -6.62
N GLY A 63 -3.06 8.74 -7.92
CA GLY A 63 -4.39 9.00 -8.48
C GLY A 63 -5.15 7.76 -9.00
N SER A 64 -4.52 6.59 -9.06
CA SER A 64 -5.06 5.41 -9.78
C SER A 64 -5.67 4.33 -8.89
N ALA A 65 -5.43 4.38 -7.57
CA ALA A 65 -5.99 3.41 -6.61
C ALA A 65 -7.52 3.52 -6.41
N GLY A 66 -8.16 4.49 -7.07
CA GLY A 66 -9.59 4.78 -6.98
C GLY A 66 -10.41 4.50 -8.23
N GLN A 67 -9.85 3.95 -9.32
CA GLN A 67 -10.67 3.45 -10.42
C GLN A 67 -11.27 2.10 -10.05
N LYS A 68 -12.26 2.14 -9.15
CA LYS A 68 -13.32 1.12 -9.13
C LYS A 68 -13.87 1.10 -10.55
N ASN A 69 -13.52 0.05 -11.29
CA ASN A 69 -14.11 -0.22 -12.59
C ASN A 69 -15.60 -0.53 -12.32
N THR A 70 -16.43 0.51 -12.33
CA THR A 70 -17.90 0.42 -12.25
C THR A 70 -18.41 -0.17 -13.56
N ASN A 71 -18.06 -1.44 -13.82
CA ASN A 71 -18.54 -2.21 -14.96
C ASN A 71 -19.63 -3.19 -14.54
N ASN A 72 -20.37 -2.88 -13.46
CA ASN A 72 -21.60 -3.59 -13.11
C ASN A 72 -22.82 -2.76 -13.53
N SER A 73 -22.91 -2.41 -14.81
CA SER A 73 -24.15 -1.98 -15.46
C SER A 73 -24.62 -3.01 -16.50
N ALA A 74 -24.19 -4.26 -16.38
CA ALA A 74 -24.65 -5.36 -17.22
C ALA A 74 -25.90 -6.07 -16.67
N TYR A 75 -26.20 -5.95 -15.37
CA TYR A 75 -27.35 -6.61 -14.75
C TYR A 75 -28.67 -5.85 -14.94
N ASP A 76 -28.64 -4.52 -15.01
CA ASP A 76 -29.85 -3.70 -15.22
C ASP A 76 -30.42 -3.81 -16.64
N GLN A 77 -29.56 -4.06 -17.64
CA GLN A 77 -29.97 -4.08 -19.05
C GLN A 77 -30.55 -5.43 -19.50
N ILE A 78 -30.36 -6.50 -18.73
CA ILE A 78 -30.83 -7.85 -19.05
C ILE A 78 -32.15 -8.18 -18.33
N MET A 79 -32.46 -7.51 -17.20
CA MET A 79 -33.59 -7.84 -16.32
C MET A 79 -34.79 -6.88 -16.42
N GLY A 80 -34.76 -5.87 -17.31
CA GLY A 80 -35.85 -4.88 -17.48
C GLY A 80 -36.99 -5.30 -18.42
N GLY A 81 -37.10 -6.59 -18.76
CA GLY A 81 -37.98 -7.12 -19.81
C GLY A 81 -39.16 -7.97 -19.32
N TYR A 82 -39.65 -7.80 -18.09
CA TYR A 82 -40.86 -8.49 -17.63
C TYR A 82 -42.04 -7.51 -17.64
N GLY A 83 -42.82 -7.60 -18.71
CA GLY A 83 -43.98 -6.74 -18.94
C GLY A 83 -45.05 -6.87 -17.86
N THR A 84 -45.82 -5.80 -17.73
CA THR A 84 -47.18 -5.83 -17.22
C THR A 84 -48.06 -5.12 -18.25
N HIS A 85 -48.99 -5.90 -18.81
CA HIS A 85 -50.15 -5.42 -19.56
C HIS A 85 -51.01 -4.49 -18.73
#